data_AF-A0A660V1L6-F1
#
_entry.id   AF-A0A660V1L6-F1
#
_cell.length_a   1.000
_cell.length_b   1.000
_cell.length_c   1.000
_cell.angle_alpha   90.00
_cell.angle_beta   90.00
_cell.angle_gamma   90.00
#
_symmetry.space_group_name_H-M   'P 1'
#
loop_
_entity.id
_entity.type
_entity.pdbx_description
1 polymer ?
#
loop_
_entity_poly.entity_id
_entity_poly.type
_entity_poly.pdbx_seq_one_letter_code
_entity_poly.pdbx_strand_id
1 'polypeptide(L)'
;MKKCPQKMSVKWYICLIAAYYAFVCGSWLIISLGGGFAEASAQINLLKQIICLGSFVSAILYFIRPAIGLLGLLFCTLVTIVSAGFDAQINAILFHFIILCVLLPSLISFLKQRYSLNGYQTGE
;
A
#
# COMPACT_ATOMS: atom_id res chain seq x y z
N MET A 1 18.95 -31.46 16.51
CA MET A 1 17.60 -31.00 16.12
C MET A 1 17.72 -29.66 15.39
N LYS A 2 17.55 -29.64 14.06
CA LYS A 2 17.58 -28.39 13.27
C LYS A 2 16.26 -27.65 13.52
N LYS A 3 16.29 -26.51 14.20
CA LYS A 3 15.13 -25.61 14.29
C LYS A 3 14.81 -25.14 12.87
N CYS A 4 13.69 -25.58 12.30
CA CYS A 4 13.18 -24.98 11.06
C CYS A 4 13.01 -23.47 11.30
N PRO A 5 13.51 -22.60 10.40
CA PRO A 5 13.29 -21.18 10.53
C PRO A 5 11.79 -20.91 10.54
N GLN A 6 11.34 -20.17 11.56
CA GLN A 6 9.96 -19.79 11.77
C GLN A 6 9.49 -19.05 10.52
N LYS A 7 8.71 -19.72 9.67
CA LYS A 7 8.26 -19.21 8.37
C LYS A 7 7.37 -17.99 8.64
N MET A 8 7.94 -16.79 8.52
CA MET A 8 7.19 -15.55 8.71
C MET A 8 6.00 -15.56 7.76
N SER A 9 4.79 -15.43 8.33
CA SER A 9 3.55 -15.40 7.56
C SER A 9 3.54 -14.17 6.64
N VAL A 10 2.97 -14.30 5.43
CA VAL A 10 2.76 -13.17 4.49
C VAL A 10 2.08 -11.98 5.18
N LYS A 11 1.18 -12.24 6.14
CA LYS A 11 0.53 -11.21 6.97
C LYS A 11 1.51 -10.30 7.70
N TRP A 12 2.65 -10.84 8.13
CA TRP A 12 3.69 -10.08 8.84
C TRP A 12 4.35 -9.05 7.92
N TYR A 13 4.60 -9.42 6.65
CA TYR A 13 5.13 -8.50 5.66
C TYR A 13 4.13 -7.39 5.30
N ILE A 14 2.84 -7.71 5.16
CA ILE A 14 1.80 -6.70 4.91
C ILE A 14 1.71 -5.72 6.08
N CYS A 15 1.79 -6.23 7.32
CA CYS A 15 1.80 -5.39 8.52
C CYS A 15 2.98 -4.41 8.52
N LEU A 16 4.18 -4.88 8.16
CA LEU A 16 5.36 -4.02 8.00
C LEU A 16 5.17 -2.98 6.89
N ILE A 17 4.60 -3.35 5.75
CA ILE A 17 4.31 -2.44 4.64
C ILE A 17 3.31 -1.35 5.08
N ALA A 18 2.24 -1.73 5.79
CA ALA A 18 1.27 -0.79 6.33
C ALA A 18 1.94 0.17 7.32
N ALA A 19 2.72 -0.34 8.28
CA ALA A 19 3.45 0.49 9.23
C ALA A 19 4.44 1.45 8.52
N TYR A 20 5.15 0.95 7.50
CA TYR A 20 6.06 1.75 6.67
C TYR A 20 5.32 2.92 5.99
N TYR A 21 4.21 2.66 5.29
CA TYR A 21 3.44 3.72 4.63
C TYR A 21 2.80 4.70 5.63
N ALA A 22 2.31 4.20 6.77
CA ALA A 22 1.80 5.08 7.83
C ALA A 22 2.88 6.05 8.32
N PHE A 23 4.09 5.55 8.57
CA PHE A 23 5.19 6.37 9.06
C PHE A 23 5.73 7.33 8.00
N VAL A 24 6.10 6.83 6.82
CA VAL A 24 6.76 7.62 5.77
C VAL A 24 5.80 8.65 5.18
N CYS A 25 4.60 8.24 4.77
CA CYS A 25 3.63 9.17 4.20
C CYS A 25 3.08 10.12 5.26
N GLY A 26 2.85 9.66 6.49
CA GLY A 26 2.41 10.50 7.60
C GLY A 26 3.43 11.60 7.92
N SER A 27 4.70 11.23 8.07
CA SER A 27 5.79 12.19 8.35
C SER A 27 5.94 13.20 7.21
N TRP A 28 5.90 12.75 5.96
CA TRP A 28 6.03 13.63 4.80
C TRP A 28 4.84 14.60 4.66
N LEU A 29 3.61 14.17 4.95
CA LEU A 29 2.42 15.04 4.95
C LEU A 29 2.53 16.13 6.02
N ILE A 30 2.98 15.78 7.24
CA ILE A 30 3.19 16.75 8.33
C ILE A 30 4.19 17.83 7.89
N ILE A 31 5.32 17.42 7.31
CA ILE A 31 6.35 18.36 6.82
C ILE A 31 5.78 19.23 5.70
N SER A 32 5.03 18.63 4.78
CA SER A 32 4.45 19.34 3.62
C SER A 32 3.36 20.35 4.00
N LEU A 33 2.65 20.13 5.11
CA LEU A 33 1.66 21.06 5.64
C LEU A 33 2.30 22.18 6.49
N GLY A 34 3.46 21.93 7.09
CA GLY A 34 4.19 22.89 7.93
C GLY A 34 5.11 23.85 7.16
N GLY A 35 5.52 23.50 5.94
CA GLY A 35 6.33 24.36 5.06
C GLY A 35 5.48 25.01 3.98
N GLY A 36 5.15 26.29 4.15
CA GLY A 36 4.33 27.06 3.20
C GLY A 36 4.80 26.94 1.75
N PHE A 37 3.83 26.77 0.84
CA PHE A 37 4.03 26.59 -0.60
C PHE A 37 4.80 27.77 -1.22
N ALA A 38 6.09 27.61 -1.45
CA ALA A 38 6.87 28.45 -2.35
C ALA A 38 6.95 27.79 -3.74
N GLU A 39 6.07 28.30 -4.62
CA GLU A 39 6.25 28.51 -6.06
C GLU A 39 6.38 27.33 -7.07
N ALA A 40 5.67 27.54 -8.18
CA ALA A 40 5.80 26.98 -9.54
C ALA A 40 5.55 25.48 -9.84
N SER A 41 5.45 24.57 -8.85
CA SER A 41 5.24 23.12 -9.10
C SER A 41 3.97 22.52 -8.48
N ALA A 42 2.96 23.36 -8.22
CA ALA A 42 1.79 23.04 -7.41
C ALA A 42 1.05 21.76 -7.83
N GLN A 43 0.94 21.45 -9.14
CA GLN A 43 0.17 20.31 -9.62
C GLN A 43 0.88 18.95 -9.39
N ILE A 44 2.21 18.89 -9.57
CA ILE A 44 3.01 17.68 -9.29
C ILE A 44 3.10 17.45 -7.78
N ASN A 45 3.18 18.52 -6.99
CA ASN A 45 3.14 18.43 -5.54
C ASN A 45 1.78 17.96 -5.02
N LEU A 46 0.68 18.40 -5.63
CA LEU A 46 -0.67 17.96 -5.24
C LEU A 46 -0.89 16.46 -5.49
N LEU A 47 -0.44 15.94 -6.64
CA LEU A 47 -0.57 14.51 -6.93
C LEU A 47 0.21 13.65 -5.91
N LYS A 48 1.45 14.04 -5.61
CA LYS A 48 2.27 13.35 -4.58
C LYS A 48 1.61 13.43 -3.20
N GLN A 49 1.00 14.57 -2.85
CA GLN A 49 0.25 14.74 -1.62
C GLN A 49 -0.96 13.83 -1.53
N ILE A 50 -1.76 13.75 -2.60
CA ILE A 50 -2.94 12.88 -2.65
C ILE A 50 -2.53 11.41 -2.55
N ILE A 51 -1.48 10.99 -3.27
CA ILE A 51 -0.99 9.61 -3.21
C ILE A 51 -0.49 9.29 -1.79
N CYS A 52 0.32 10.15 -1.17
CA CYS A 52 0.79 9.94 0.20
C CYS A 52 -0.36 9.92 1.21
N LEU A 53 -1.33 10.80 1.08
CA LEU A 53 -2.53 10.81 1.93
C LEU A 53 -3.33 9.51 1.78
N GLY A 54 -3.54 9.06 0.55
CA GLY A 54 -4.20 7.79 0.26
C GLY A 54 -3.45 6.59 0.86
N SER A 55 -2.12 6.53 0.72
CA SER A 55 -1.28 5.48 1.30
C SER A 55 -1.32 5.49 2.82
N PHE A 56 -1.28 6.67 3.45
CA PHE A 56 -1.40 6.84 4.90
C PHE A 56 -2.76 6.34 5.41
N VAL A 57 -3.86 6.82 4.82
CA VAL A 57 -5.21 6.41 5.22
C VAL A 57 -5.41 4.92 5.01
N SER A 58 -4.94 4.36 3.89
CA SER A 58 -5.03 2.93 3.59
C SER A 58 -4.23 2.08 4.57
N ALA A 59 -3.05 2.56 5.00
CA ALA A 59 -2.24 1.92 6.02
C ALA A 59 -2.94 1.89 7.39
N ILE A 60 -3.54 3.01 7.83
CA ILE A 60 -4.32 3.03 9.08
C ILE A 60 -5.56 2.13 8.97
N LEU A 61 -6.27 2.20 7.84
CA LEU A 61 -7.42 1.34 7.56
C LEU A 61 -7.05 -0.14 7.55
N TYR A 62 -5.81 -0.52 7.21
CA TYR A 62 -5.39 -1.92 7.26
C TYR A 62 -5.46 -2.48 8.69
N PHE A 63 -5.13 -1.68 9.70
CA PHE A 63 -5.21 -2.11 11.10
C PHE A 63 -6.64 -2.20 11.64
N ILE A 64 -7.58 -1.44 11.07
CA ILE A 64 -8.99 -1.40 11.49
C ILE A 64 -9.84 -2.40 10.69
N ARG A 65 -9.67 -2.40 9.37
CA ARG A 65 -10.36 -3.24 8.38
C ARG A 65 -9.36 -3.73 7.33
N PRO A 66 -8.66 -4.85 7.59
CA PRO A 66 -7.54 -5.34 6.77
C PRO A 66 -7.85 -5.48 5.28
N ALA A 67 -9.07 -5.91 4.92
CA ALA A 67 -9.46 -6.08 3.52
C ALA A 67 -9.51 -4.75 2.75
N ILE A 68 -10.07 -3.70 3.37
CA ILE A 68 -10.21 -2.38 2.73
C ILE A 68 -8.85 -1.69 2.68
N GLY A 69 -8.10 -1.73 3.79
CA GLY A 69 -6.76 -1.16 3.83
C GLY A 69 -5.80 -1.84 2.86
N LEU A 70 -5.87 -3.16 2.72
CA LEU A 70 -5.06 -3.89 1.73
C LEU A 70 -5.37 -3.43 0.32
N LEU A 71 -6.65 -3.30 -0.05
CA LEU A 71 -7.06 -2.84 -1.38
C LEU A 71 -6.57 -1.41 -1.65
N GLY A 72 -6.69 -0.52 -0.65
CA GLY A 72 -6.20 0.85 -0.74
C GLY A 72 -4.68 0.93 -0.90
N LEU A 73 -3.91 0.16 -0.11
CA LEU A 73 -2.45 0.07 -0.23
C LEU A 73 -2.03 -0.42 -1.62
N LEU A 74 -2.73 -1.40 -2.16
CA LEU A 74 -2.48 -1.95 -3.49
C LEU A 74 -2.72 -0.90 -4.58
N PHE A 75 -3.85 -0.20 -4.50
CA PHE A 75 -4.20 0.87 -5.44
C PHE A 75 -3.21 2.04 -5.37
N CYS A 76 -2.91 2.55 -4.17
CA CYS A 76 -1.96 3.65 -4.00
C CYS A 76 -0.54 3.26 -4.44
N THR A 77 -0.10 2.02 -4.20
CA THR A 77 1.20 1.53 -4.68
C THR A 77 1.24 1.48 -6.21
N LEU A 78 0.18 0.99 -6.85
CA LEU A 78 0.06 0.98 -8.32
C LEU A 78 0.10 2.39 -8.89
N VAL A 79 -0.68 3.32 -8.33
CA VAL A 79 -0.69 4.73 -8.76
C VAL A 79 0.68 5.36 -8.54
N THR A 80 1.39 5.03 -7.47
CA THR A 80 2.77 5.49 -7.24
C THR A 80 3.70 5.04 -8.37
N ILE A 81 3.63 3.78 -8.78
CA ILE A 81 4.46 3.24 -9.89
C ILE A 81 4.13 3.95 -11.20
N VAL A 82 2.85 4.13 -11.53
CA VAL A 82 2.41 4.77 -12.78
C VAL A 82 2.77 6.26 -12.79
N SER A 83 2.58 6.96 -11.66
CA SER A 83 2.85 8.40 -11.54
C SER A 83 4.33 8.74 -11.43
N ALA A 84 5.19 7.78 -11.07
CA ALA A 84 6.64 7.99 -10.99
C ALA A 84 7.28 8.28 -12.37
N GLY A 85 6.65 7.87 -13.47
CA GLY A 85 7.18 8.09 -14.83
C GLY A 85 8.54 7.41 -15.06
N PHE A 86 9.18 7.70 -16.20
CA PHE A 86 10.52 7.17 -16.53
C PHE A 86 11.67 7.91 -15.81
N ASP A 87 11.41 9.09 -15.25
CA ASP A 87 12.42 9.96 -14.61
C ASP A 87 12.64 9.66 -13.12
N ALA A 88 11.83 8.79 -12.52
CA ALA A 88 12.05 8.38 -11.14
C ALA A 88 13.24 7.42 -11.00
N GLN A 89 13.92 7.50 -9.86
CA GLN A 89 15.00 6.58 -9.52
C GLN A 89 14.48 5.13 -9.63
N ILE A 90 15.08 4.33 -10.52
CA ILE A 90 14.71 2.93 -10.77
C ILE A 90 14.59 2.13 -9.47
N ASN A 91 15.45 2.42 -8.48
CA ASN A 91 15.42 1.81 -7.15
C ASN A 91 14.10 2.03 -6.41
N ALA A 92 13.51 3.23 -6.51
CA ALA A 92 12.23 3.55 -5.88
C ALA A 92 11.08 2.82 -6.57
N ILE A 93 11.08 2.73 -7.90
CA ILE A 93 10.08 1.97 -8.66
C ILE A 93 10.17 0.48 -8.32
N LEU A 94 11.39 -0.09 -8.31
CA LEU A 94 11.63 -1.48 -7.95
C LEU A 94 11.14 -1.81 -6.53
N PHE A 95 11.39 -0.92 -5.57
CA PHE A 95 10.90 -1.08 -4.21
C PHE A 95 9.36 -1.17 -4.16
N HIS A 96 8.66 -0.27 -4.85
CA HIS A 96 7.20 -0.30 -4.92
C HIS A 96 6.67 -1.52 -5.69
N PHE A 97 7.40 -1.99 -6.70
CA PHE A 97 7.07 -3.22 -7.42
C PHE A 97 7.17 -4.46 -6.51
N ILE A 98 8.22 -4.54 -5.68
CA ILE A 98 8.37 -5.61 -4.68
C ILE A 98 7.21 -5.58 -3.68
N ILE A 99 6.83 -4.38 -3.19
CA ILE A 99 5.65 -4.22 -2.33
C ILE A 99 4.41 -4.75 -3.03
N LEU A 100 4.19 -4.40 -4.30
CA LEU A 100 3.05 -4.87 -5.09
C LEU A 100 3.01 -6.40 -5.17
N CYS A 101 4.16 -7.05 -5.40
CA CYS A 101 4.29 -8.51 -5.43
C CYS A 101 3.97 -9.18 -4.08
N VAL A 102 4.18 -8.50 -2.96
CA VAL A 102 3.81 -9.01 -1.62
C VAL A 102 2.31 -8.83 -1.35
N LEU A 103 1.72 -7.73 -1.82
CA LEU A 103 0.30 -7.42 -1.60
C LEU A 103 -0.63 -8.26 -2.51
N LEU A 104 -0.24 -8.52 -3.77
CA LEU A 104 -1.06 -9.20 -4.78
C LEU A 104 -1.60 -10.58 -4.34
N PRO A 105 -0.76 -11.50 -3.84
CA PRO A 105 -1.20 -12.84 -3.45
C PRO A 105 -2.25 -12.82 -2.33
N SER A 106 -2.17 -11.80 -1.47
CA SER A 106 -3.10 -11.60 -0.37
C SER A 106 -4.47 -11.13 -0.87
N LEU A 107 -4.50 -10.28 -1.91
CA LEU A 107 -5.74 -9.91 -2.60
C LEU A 107 -6.37 -11.11 -3.30
N ILE A 108 -5.60 -11.91 -4.02
CA ILE A 108 -6.11 -13.13 -4.71
C ILE A 108 -6.72 -14.10 -3.70
N SER A 109 -6.04 -14.33 -2.59
CA SER A 109 -6.53 -15.20 -1.51
C SER A 109 -7.85 -14.69 -0.92
N PHE A 110 -7.94 -13.37 -0.70
CA PHE A 110 -9.15 -12.72 -0.20
C PHE A 110 -10.31 -12.81 -1.19
N LEU A 111 -10.08 -12.52 -2.47
CA LEU A 111 -11.10 -12.63 -3.51
C LEU A 111 -11.60 -14.07 -3.63
N LYS A 112 -10.68 -15.05 -3.66
CA LYS A 112 -11.03 -16.48 -3.71
C LYS A 112 -11.91 -16.88 -2.53
N GLN A 113 -11.61 -16.41 -1.32
CA GLN A 113 -12.43 -16.67 -0.13
C GLN A 113 -13.84 -16.04 -0.27
N ARG A 114 -13.93 -14.81 -0.75
CA ARG A 114 -15.20 -14.11 -1.00
C ARG A 114 -16.07 -14.83 -2.05
N TYR A 115 -15.49 -15.22 -3.19
CA TYR A 115 -16.21 -15.92 -4.25
C TYR A 115 -16.62 -17.33 -3.82
N SER A 116 -15.77 -18.03 -3.06
CA SER A 116 -16.12 -19.35 -2.51
C SER A 116 -17.27 -19.28 -1.50
N LEU A 117 -17.37 -18.21 -0.71
CA LEU A 117 -18.47 -18.01 0.24
C LEU A 117 -19.78 -17.62 -0.46
N ASN A 118 -19.71 -16.81 -1.52
CA ASN A 118 -20.88 -16.42 -2.29
C ASN A 118 -21.44 -17.55 -3.15
N GLY A 119 -20.60 -18.47 -3.65
CA GLY A 119 -21.04 -19.64 -4.40
C GLY A 119 -21.83 -20.68 -3.58
N TYR A 120 -21.73 -20.64 -2.25
CA TYR A 120 -22.55 -21.45 -1.35
C TYR A 120 -23.93 -20.83 -1.05
N GLN A 121 -24.14 -19.54 -1.31
CA GLN A 121 -25.39 -18.85 -1.00
C GLN A 121 -26.40 -18.78 -2.16
N THR A 122 -26.03 -19.23 -3.36
CA THR A 122 -26.94 -19.30 -4.52
C THR A 122 -27.35 -20.74 -4.88
N GLY A 123 -27.21 -21.66 -3.92
CA GLY A 123 -27.48 -23.10 -4.07
C GLY A 123 -28.75 -23.56 -3.37
N GLU A 124 -29.78 -22.71 -3.30
CA GLU A 124 -31.16 -23.07 -2.93
C GLU A 124 -32.16 -22.45 -3.91
#